data_AF-A0A1I3SJ40-F1
#
_entry.id   AF-A0A1I3SJ40-F1
#
_cell.length_a   1.000
_cell.length_b   1.000
_cell.length_c   1.000
_cell.angle_alpha   90.00
_cell.angle_beta   90.00
_cell.angle_gamma   90.00
#
_symmetry.space_group_name_H-M   'P 1'
#
loop_
_entity.id
_entity.type
_entity.pdbx_description
1 polymer ?
#
loop_
_entity_poly.entity_id
_entity_poly.type
_entity_poly.pdbx_seq_one_letter_code
_entity_poly.pdbx_strand_id
1 'polypeptide(L)' 'MLEIATDEAIALRRFAKEYQIDPDQAARFVLREYLIASGYLELEHELDEDTETVGEA' A
#
# COMPACT_ATOMS: atom_id res chain seq x y z
N MET A 1 14.39 7.98 8.84
CA MET A 1 14.37 6.54 9.16
C MET A 1 13.06 6.30 9.89
N LEU A 2 12.19 5.43 9.37
CA LEU A 2 10.94 5.11 10.05
C LEU A 2 11.30 4.20 11.24
N GLU A 3 10.97 4.64 12.44
CA GLU A 3 11.15 3.81 13.63
C GLU A 3 9.95 2.87 13.71
N ILE A 4 10.22 1.56 13.68
CA ILE A 4 9.20 0.51 13.75
C ILE A 4 9.35 -0.26 15.05
N ALA A 5 8.22 -0.69 15.61
CA ALA A 5 8.23 -1.46 16.85
C ALA A 5 8.89 -2.84 16.64
N THR A 6 9.32 -3.47 17.74
CA THR A 6 10.06 -4.75 17.66
C THR A 6 9.21 -5.87 17.07
N ASP A 7 7.93 -5.91 17.42
CA ASP A 7 6.94 -6.86 16.90
C ASP A 7 6.65 -6.64 15.41
N GLU A 8 6.49 -5.39 14.98
CA GLU A 8 6.37 -5.02 13.57
C GLU A 8 7.60 -5.47 12.76
N ALA A 9 8.81 -5.25 13.29
CA ALA A 9 10.04 -5.69 12.65
C ALA A 9 10.14 -7.22 12.54
N ILE A 10 9.64 -7.97 13.53
CA ILE A 10 9.58 -9.44 13.48
C ILE A 10 8.58 -9.90 12.42
N ALA A 11 7.39 -9.30 12.38
CA ALA A 11 6.37 -9.61 11.39
C ALA A 11 6.89 -9.33 9.96
N LEU A 12 7.52 -8.17 9.77
CA LEU A 12 8.09 -7.77 8.49
C LEU A 12 9.19 -8.72 8.01
N ARG A 13 10.07 -9.19 8.91
CA ARG A 13 11.10 -10.18 8.58
C ARG A 13 10.50 -11.53 8.16
N ARG A 14 9.40 -11.94 8.78
CA ARG A 14 8.69 -13.18 8.41
C ARG A 14 8.08 -13.05 7.02
N PHE A 15 7.39 -11.94 6.76
CA PHE A 15 6.84 -11.61 5.45
C PHE A 15 7.94 -11.56 4.38
N ALA A 16 9.01 -10.81 4.61
CA ALA A 16 10.14 -10.72 3.68
C ALA A 16 10.74 -12.09 3.34
N LYS A 17 10.88 -12.98 4.35
CA LYS A 17 11.36 -14.34 4.16
C LYS A 17 10.39 -15.21 3.36
N GLU A 18 9.09 -15.10 3.61
CA GLU A 18 8.05 -15.86 2.91
C GLU A 18 8.02 -15.54 1.42
N TYR A 19 8.10 -14.26 1.07
CA TYR A 19 8.06 -13.78 -0.31
C TYR A 19 9.44 -13.69 -0.97
N GLN A 20 10.51 -14.08 -0.26
CA GLN A 20 11.90 -14.02 -0.73
C GLN A 20 12.33 -12.63 -1.23
N ILE A 21 11.87 -11.59 -0.55
CA ILE A 21 12.20 -10.19 -0.82
C ILE A 21 13.02 -9.59 0.32
N ASP A 22 13.67 -8.45 0.07
CA ASP A 22 14.37 -7.74 1.14
C ASP A 22 13.39 -7.00 2.08
N PRO A 23 13.80 -6.67 3.32
CA PRO A 23 12.94 -6.00 4.29
C PRO A 23 12.41 -4.64 3.86
N ASP A 24 13.16 -3.88 3.05
CA ASP A 24 12.72 -2.56 2.57
C ASP A 24 11.64 -2.71 1.49
N GLN A 25 11.79 -3.69 0.60
CA GLN A 25 10.75 -4.05 -0.38
C GLN A 25 9.48 -4.54 0.33
N ALA A 26 9.61 -5.38 1.35
CA ALA A 26 8.49 -5.81 2.18
C ALA A 26 7.77 -4.63 2.83
N ALA A 27 8.51 -3.68 3.40
CA ALA A 27 7.93 -2.49 4.04
C ALA A 27 7.14 -1.64 3.04
N ARG A 28 7.72 -1.41 1.86
CA ARG A 28 7.08 -0.64 0.79
C ARG A 28 5.83 -1.33 0.27
N PHE A 29 5.87 -2.65 0.11
CA PHE A 29 4.74 -3.44 -0.34
C PHE A 29 3.57 -3.33 0.65
N VAL A 30 3.81 -3.66 1.93
CA VAL A 30 2.76 -3.63 2.96
C VAL A 30 2.20 -2.22 3.15
N LEU A 31 3.05 -1.19 3.13
CA LEU A 31 2.60 0.20 3.22
C LEU A 31 1.75 0.59 2.02
N ARG A 32 2.16 0.22 0.80
CA ARG A 32 1.41 0.49 -0.43
C ARG A 32 0.02 -0.14 -0.36
N GLU A 33 -0.06 -1.42 -0.03
CA GLU A 33 -1.33 -2.15 0.06
C GLU A 33 -2.25 -1.55 1.12
N TYR A 34 -1.70 -1.17 2.28
CA TYR A 34 -2.47 -0.49 3.32
C TYR A 34 -3.02 0.85 2.84
N LEU A 35 -2.20 1.68 2.18
CA LEU A 35 -2.61 2.98 1.67
C LEU A 35 -3.70 2.86 0.60
N ILE A 36 -3.63 1.84 -0.26
CA ILE A 36 -4.67 1.54 -1.25
C ILE A 36 -5.97 1.14 -0.53
N ALA A 37 -5.89 0.14 0.36
CA ALA A 37 -7.06 -0.37 1.07
C ALA A 37 -7.76 0.67 1.97
N SER A 38 -7.03 1.71 2.39
CA SER A 38 -7.55 2.82 3.20
C SER A 38 -7.95 4.05 2.38
N GLY A 39 -7.79 4.01 1.05
CA GLY A 39 -8.13 5.11 0.15
C GLY A 39 -7.16 6.30 0.19
N TYR A 40 -5.99 6.16 0.83
CA TYR A 40 -4.96 7.20 0.85
C TYR A 40 -4.00 7.12 -0.34
N LEU A 41 -4.02 6.02 -1.08
CA LEU A 41 -3.32 5.85 -2.35
C LEU A 41 -4.29 5.29 -3.39
N GLU A 42 -4.79 6.15 -4.25
CA GLU A 42 -5.63 5.75 -5.37
C GLU A 42 -4.74 5.16 -6.48
N LEU A 43 -5.15 4.02 -7.04
CA LEU A 43 -4.50 3.46 -8.22
C LEU A 43 -4.97 4.28 -9.43
N GLU A 44 -4.04 4.75 -10.28
CA GLU A 44 -4.36 5.58 -11.46
C GLU A 44 -5.46 5.00 -12.36
N HIS A 45 -5.71 3.68 -12.30
CA HIS A 45 -6.77 3.00 -13.05
C HIS A 45 -8.18 3.12 -12.46
N GLU A 46 -8.37 3.62 -11.24
CA GLU A 46 -9.69 3.83 -10.61
C GLU A 46 -10.15 5.30 -10.69
N LEU A 47 -9.31 6.21 -11.18
CA LEU A 47 -9.62 7.63 -11.34
C LEU A 47 -10.46 7.94 -12.60
N ASP A 48 -10.59 6.99 -13.52
CA ASP A 48 -11.18 7.20 -14.86
C ASP A 48 -12.64 6.70 -14.99
N GLU A 49 -13.25 6.13 -13.94
CA GLU A 49 -14.64 5.61 -13.99
C GLU A 49 -15.71 6.50 -13.35
N ASP A 50 -15.35 7.61 -12.67
CA ASP A 50 -16.32 8.47 -11.94
C ASP A 50 -16.26 9.96 -12.31
N THR A 51 -15.81 10.30 -13.52
CA THR A 51 -15.94 11.65 -14.08
C THR A 51 -16.83 11.72 -15.33
N GLU A 52 -17.99 11.07 -15.30
CA GLU A 52 -19.04 11.39 -16.28
C GLU A 52 -20.46 11.31 -15.67
N THR A 53 -20.79 12.22 -14.76
CA THR A 53 -22.19 12.69 -14.61
C THR A 53 -22.25 14.05 -13.90
N VAL A 54 -22.06 15.13 -14.65
CA VAL A 54 -22.76 16.39 -14.38
C VAL A 54 -23.31 16.87 -15.72
N GLY A 55 -24.62 16.72 -15.89
CA GLY A 55 -25.31 17.24 -17.06
C GLY A 55 -25.29 18.78 -17.08
N GLU A 56 -25.36 19.33 -18.28
CA GLU A 56 -25.96 20.64 -18.51
C GLU A 56 -27.05 20.52 -19.57
N ALA A 57 -28.15 21.21 -19.29
CA ALA A 57 -29.45 21.16 -19.93
C ALA A 57 -29.52 22.01 -21.22
#